data_AF-A0A5J4QZ71-F1
#
_entry.id   AF-A0A5J4QZ71-F1
#
_cell.length_a   1.000
_cell.length_b   1.000
_cell.length_c   1.000
_cell.angle_alpha   90.00
_cell.angle_beta   90.00
_cell.angle_gamma   90.00
#
_symmetry.space_group_name_H-M   'P 1'
#
loop_
_entity.id
_entity.type
_entity.pdbx_description
1 polymer ?
#
loop_
_entity_poly.entity_id
_entity_poly.type
_entity_poly.pdbx_seq_one_letter_code
_entity_poly.pdbx_strand_id
1 'polypeptide(L)'
;NIGRLFEYIRETGLSQGRALMRKTMALVVAFSGCGMTELAAMKRADIQQLEDRTIIQTKVKKGKKIREFSIKFLMRNDICCAHEALRLWLMDSHCGKCEEGSIWWDFTHNRVLGCLGCSNELKELIGQAEVDDEFGGNTIRHSMMTKLRQEGASFEQVNEFTRHAPGSSVVDRFYNKPEKAQDLGSLLLKE
;
A
#
# COMPACT_ATOMS: atom_id res chain seq x y z
N ASN A 1 12.79 -3.99 -3.08
CA ASN A 1 12.77 -2.71 -3.84
C ASN A 1 11.36 -2.41 -4.38
N ILE A 2 10.67 -1.37 -3.88
CA ILE A 2 9.31 -1.00 -4.35
C ILE A 2 9.29 -0.44 -5.78
N GLY A 3 10.41 0.12 -6.25
CA GLY A 3 10.54 0.64 -7.62
C GLY A 3 10.34 -0.45 -8.67
N ARG A 4 10.96 -1.62 -8.46
CA ARG A 4 10.80 -2.79 -9.33
C ARG A 4 9.35 -3.27 -9.45
N LEU A 5 8.61 -3.25 -8.34
CA LEU A 5 7.17 -3.56 -8.36
C LEU A 5 6.38 -2.57 -9.21
N PHE A 6 6.68 -1.28 -9.11
CA PHE A 6 6.01 -0.25 -9.92
C PHE A 6 6.39 -0.32 -11.39
N GLU A 7 7.66 -0.61 -11.71
CA GLU A 7 8.10 -0.89 -13.09
C GLU A 7 7.33 -2.07 -13.67
N TYR A 8 7.26 -3.19 -12.96
CA TYR A 8 6.50 -4.35 -13.38
C TYR A 8 5.01 -4.02 -13.64
N ILE A 9 4.38 -3.23 -12.76
CA ILE A 9 2.98 -2.79 -12.96
C ILE A 9 2.85 -1.90 -14.19
N ARG A 10 3.81 -1.01 -14.46
CA ARG A 10 3.79 -0.16 -15.66
C ARG A 10 3.98 -0.96 -16.94
N GLU A 11 4.93 -1.89 -16.95
CA GLU A 11 5.23 -2.76 -18.10
C GLU A 11 4.06 -3.68 -18.43
N THR A 12 3.40 -4.23 -17.42
CA THR A 12 2.30 -5.20 -17.60
C THR A 12 0.90 -4.59 -17.57
N GLY A 13 0.79 -3.27 -17.34
CA GLY A 13 -0.48 -2.56 -17.15
C GLY A 13 -1.25 -3.02 -15.90
N LEU A 14 -2.51 -2.62 -15.73
CA LEU A 14 -3.35 -3.07 -14.62
C LEU A 14 -4.08 -4.41 -14.90
N SER A 15 -4.22 -4.80 -16.17
CA SER A 15 -4.90 -6.05 -16.58
C SER A 15 -6.37 -6.11 -16.07
N GLN A 16 -6.96 -7.31 -15.94
CA GLN A 16 -8.35 -7.52 -15.49
C GLN A 16 -8.44 -8.63 -14.42
N GLY A 17 -9.58 -8.78 -13.75
CA GLY A 17 -9.86 -9.88 -12.82
C GLY A 17 -8.83 -9.98 -11.69
N ARG A 18 -8.31 -11.19 -11.41
CA ARG A 18 -7.37 -11.43 -10.31
C ARG A 18 -6.09 -10.59 -10.41
N ALA A 19 -5.60 -10.34 -11.62
CA ALA A 19 -4.41 -9.52 -11.83
C ALA A 19 -4.67 -8.04 -11.48
N LEU A 20 -5.80 -7.49 -11.93
CA LEU A 20 -6.26 -6.15 -11.56
C LEU A 20 -6.42 -6.02 -10.06
N MET A 21 -7.04 -7.01 -9.41
CA MET A 21 -7.21 -7.03 -7.96
C MET A 21 -5.84 -6.97 -7.24
N ARG A 22 -4.89 -7.83 -7.60
CA ARG A 22 -3.54 -7.87 -6.98
C ARG A 22 -2.81 -6.53 -7.10
N LYS A 23 -2.78 -5.97 -8.31
CA LYS A 23 -2.11 -4.69 -8.58
C LYS A 23 -2.79 -3.55 -7.82
N THR A 24 -4.12 -3.56 -7.76
CA THR A 24 -4.89 -2.61 -6.95
C THR A 24 -4.56 -2.72 -5.46
N MET A 25 -4.54 -3.94 -4.89
CA MET A 25 -4.13 -4.16 -3.50
C MET A 25 -2.73 -3.60 -3.22
N ALA A 26 -1.78 -3.88 -4.12
CA ALA A 26 -0.40 -3.44 -3.96
C ALA A 26 -0.29 -1.91 -3.96
N LEU A 27 -1.00 -1.24 -4.88
CA LEU A 27 -1.04 0.22 -4.94
C LEU A 27 -1.74 0.81 -3.72
N VAL A 28 -2.86 0.23 -3.26
CA VAL A 28 -3.54 0.67 -2.04
C VAL A 28 -2.60 0.60 -0.84
N VAL A 29 -1.87 -0.50 -0.66
CA VAL A 29 -0.91 -0.66 0.44
C VAL A 29 0.26 0.32 0.31
N ALA A 30 0.85 0.43 -0.88
CA ALA A 30 2.01 1.29 -1.12
C ALA A 30 1.70 2.79 -0.95
N PHE A 31 0.49 3.23 -1.33
CA PHE A 31 0.09 4.64 -1.28
C PHE A 31 -0.71 5.02 -0.02
N SER A 32 -0.92 4.10 0.92
CA SER A 32 -1.59 4.41 2.20
C SER A 32 -0.83 3.93 3.45
N GLY A 33 0.15 3.04 3.28
CA GLY A 33 0.82 2.38 4.40
C GLY A 33 -0.12 1.54 5.27
N CYS A 34 -1.30 1.16 4.78
CA CYS A 34 -2.25 0.36 5.55
C CYS A 34 -1.74 -1.07 5.80
N GLY A 35 -2.11 -1.64 6.94
CA GLY A 35 -1.82 -3.04 7.26
C GLY A 35 -2.77 -4.01 6.56
N MET A 36 -2.41 -5.30 6.54
CA MET A 36 -3.22 -6.35 5.92
C MET A 36 -4.64 -6.46 6.51
N THR A 37 -4.79 -6.22 7.82
CA THR A 37 -6.11 -6.22 8.46
C THR A 37 -6.99 -5.08 7.99
N GLU A 38 -6.40 -3.90 7.77
CA GLU A 38 -7.14 -2.75 7.25
C GLU A 38 -7.50 -2.94 5.79
N LEU A 39 -6.56 -3.46 5.00
CA LEU A 39 -6.79 -3.81 3.60
C LEU A 39 -7.95 -4.81 3.50
N ALA A 40 -7.88 -5.94 4.19
CA ALA A 40 -8.92 -6.98 4.14
C ALA A 40 -10.30 -6.49 4.62
N ALA A 41 -10.33 -5.51 5.53
CA ALA A 41 -11.55 -4.93 6.07
C ALA A 41 -12.20 -3.88 5.16
N MET A 42 -11.58 -3.48 4.05
CA MET A 42 -12.15 -2.49 3.14
C MET A 42 -13.47 -2.98 2.54
N LYS A 43 -14.50 -2.16 2.68
CA LYS A 43 -15.83 -2.38 2.11
C LYS A 43 -16.16 -1.32 1.08
N ARG A 44 -17.13 -1.61 0.23
CA ARG A 44 -17.60 -0.65 -0.78
C ARG A 44 -18.22 0.59 -0.14
N ALA A 45 -19.02 0.43 0.91
CA ALA A 45 -19.66 1.52 1.64
C ALA A 45 -18.66 2.54 2.24
N ASP A 46 -17.44 2.10 2.54
CA ASP A 46 -16.39 2.94 3.12
C ASP A 46 -15.58 3.70 2.06
N ILE A 47 -15.83 3.47 0.76
CA ILE A 47 -15.06 4.02 -0.35
C ILE A 47 -15.89 5.01 -1.15
N GLN A 48 -15.47 6.26 -1.14
CA GLN A 48 -16.02 7.32 -1.98
C GLN A 48 -15.10 7.55 -3.18
N GLN A 49 -15.63 7.32 -4.38
CA GLN A 49 -14.98 7.70 -5.64
C GLN A 49 -15.49 9.07 -6.09
N LEU A 50 -14.57 10.03 -6.21
CA LEU A 50 -14.80 11.36 -6.77
C LEU A 50 -13.99 11.50 -8.07
N GLU A 51 -14.22 12.57 -8.83
CA GLU A 51 -13.53 12.78 -10.10
C GLU A 51 -12.00 12.88 -9.95
N ASP A 52 -11.51 13.58 -8.92
CA ASP A 52 -10.08 13.88 -8.76
C ASP A 52 -9.40 13.05 -7.64
N ARG A 53 -10.17 12.24 -6.91
CA ARG A 53 -9.68 11.53 -5.73
C ARG A 53 -10.57 10.35 -5.32
N THR A 54 -9.96 9.41 -4.59
CA THR A 54 -10.67 8.42 -3.78
C THR A 54 -10.46 8.73 -2.30
N ILE A 55 -11.52 8.57 -1.51
CA ILE A 55 -11.47 8.62 -0.06
C ILE A 55 -11.93 7.28 0.50
N ILE A 56 -11.13 6.67 1.38
CA ILE A 56 -11.48 5.42 2.07
C ILE A 56 -11.51 5.69 3.56
N GLN A 57 -12.65 5.44 4.20
CA GLN A 57 -12.76 5.46 5.66
C GLN A 57 -12.28 4.13 6.22
N THR A 58 -11.40 4.16 7.22
CA THR A 58 -10.87 2.95 7.85
C THR A 58 -10.83 3.11 9.36
N LYS A 59 -10.91 1.98 10.06
CA LYS A 59 -10.88 1.92 11.53
C LYS A 59 -9.74 1.01 11.96
N VAL A 60 -8.82 1.55 12.76
CA VAL A 60 -7.74 0.78 13.37
C VAL A 60 -8.06 0.55 14.83
N LYS A 61 -8.14 -0.72 15.22
CA LYS A 61 -8.26 -1.12 16.62
C LYS A 61 -6.87 -1.39 17.19
N LYS A 62 -6.48 -0.64 18.22
CA LYS A 62 -5.26 -0.88 19.01
C LYS A 62 -5.65 -1.11 20.47
N GLY A 63 -5.60 -2.38 20.89
CA GLY A 63 -6.13 -2.81 22.18
C GLY A 63 -7.65 -2.53 22.28
N LYS A 64 -8.05 -1.74 23.28
CA LYS A 64 -9.46 -1.34 23.49
C LYS A 64 -9.84 -0.06 22.72
N LYS A 65 -8.89 0.65 22.12
CA LYS A 65 -9.15 1.92 21.43
C LYS A 65 -9.37 1.68 19.94
N ILE A 66 -10.46 2.22 19.40
CA ILE A 66 -10.73 2.31 17.96
C ILE A 66 -10.38 3.74 17.55
N ARG A 67 -9.63 3.88 16.46
CA ARG A 67 -9.34 5.16 15.83
C ARG A 67 -9.78 5.11 14.38
N GLU A 68 -10.49 6.15 13.96
CA GLU A 68 -10.94 6.30 12.58
C GLU A 68 -9.93 7.15 11.81
N PHE A 69 -9.70 6.78 10.55
CA PHE A 69 -8.79 7.46 9.66
C PHE A 69 -9.40 7.53 8.26
N SER A 70 -8.99 8.55 7.52
CA SER A 70 -9.33 8.70 6.11
C SER A 70 -8.07 8.52 5.28
N ILE A 71 -8.07 7.54 4.38
CA ILE A 71 -7.03 7.36 3.37
C ILE A 71 -7.48 8.12 2.12
N LYS A 72 -6.60 8.99 1.59
CA LYS A 72 -6.87 9.78 0.39
C LYS A 72 -5.92 9.41 -0.73
N PHE A 73 -6.46 8.97 -1.87
CA PHE A 73 -5.71 8.79 -3.10
C PHE A 73 -6.07 9.91 -4.06
N LEU A 74 -5.08 10.67 -4.53
CA LEU A 74 -5.27 11.67 -5.57
C LEU A 74 -5.14 11.02 -6.95
N MET A 75 -5.91 11.51 -7.92
CA MET A 75 -5.71 11.18 -9.32
C MET A 75 -4.30 11.59 -9.75
N ARG A 76 -3.63 10.72 -10.49
CA ARG A 76 -2.29 10.92 -11.04
C ARG A 76 -2.23 10.35 -12.44
N ASN A 77 -1.51 11.03 -13.34
CA ASN A 77 -1.26 10.53 -14.69
C ASN A 77 -0.12 9.48 -14.70
N ASP A 78 -0.35 8.33 -14.07
CA ASP A 78 0.56 7.19 -14.02
C ASP A 78 -0.27 5.89 -13.90
N ILE A 79 0.18 4.78 -14.49
CA ILE A 79 -0.45 3.46 -14.35
C ILE A 79 -0.52 3.02 -12.87
N CYS A 80 0.47 3.42 -12.06
CA CYS A 80 0.52 3.21 -10.63
C CYS A 80 -0.39 4.19 -9.84
N CYS A 81 -1.44 4.74 -10.45
CA CYS A 81 -2.42 5.56 -9.76
C CYS A 81 -3.39 4.68 -8.96
N ALA A 82 -3.28 4.70 -7.63
CA ALA A 82 -4.16 3.96 -6.73
C ALA A 82 -5.65 4.36 -6.86
N HIS A 83 -5.93 5.65 -7.13
CA HIS A 83 -7.29 6.13 -7.39
C HIS A 83 -7.91 5.42 -8.59
N GLU A 84 -7.19 5.41 -9.71
CA GLU A 84 -7.65 4.81 -10.96
C GLU A 84 -7.72 3.28 -10.88
N ALA A 85 -6.71 2.64 -10.31
CA ALA A 85 -6.71 1.19 -10.11
C ALA A 85 -7.90 0.74 -9.26
N LEU A 86 -8.21 1.46 -8.17
CA LEU A 86 -9.36 1.15 -7.35
C LEU A 86 -10.69 1.42 -8.07
N ARG A 87 -10.77 2.48 -8.88
CA ARG A 87 -11.95 2.76 -9.71
C ARG A 87 -12.23 1.61 -10.67
N LEU A 88 -11.21 1.14 -11.39
CA LEU A 88 -11.31 -0.01 -12.29
C LEU A 88 -11.71 -1.28 -11.55
N TRP A 89 -11.09 -1.57 -10.40
CA TRP A 89 -11.41 -2.75 -9.60
C TRP A 89 -12.87 -2.73 -9.11
N LEU A 90 -13.37 -1.60 -8.62
CA LEU A 90 -14.76 -1.49 -8.18
C LEU A 90 -15.78 -1.70 -9.32
N MET A 91 -15.38 -1.45 -10.57
CA MET A 91 -16.20 -1.70 -11.76
C MET A 91 -16.15 -3.17 -12.23
N ASP A 92 -15.07 -3.90 -11.93
CA ASP A 92 -14.89 -5.31 -12.30
C ASP A 92 -16.06 -6.19 -11.80
N SER A 93 -16.40 -7.23 -12.56
CA SER A 93 -17.49 -8.15 -12.24
C SER A 93 -17.21 -9.00 -11.00
N HIS A 94 -15.94 -9.25 -10.68
CA HIS A 94 -15.52 -10.05 -9.53
C HIS A 94 -15.43 -9.23 -8.24
N CYS A 95 -15.45 -7.90 -8.31
CA CYS A 95 -15.57 -7.07 -7.13
C CYS A 95 -17.02 -7.13 -6.61
N GLY A 96 -17.16 -7.51 -5.34
CA GLY A 96 -18.45 -7.54 -4.65
C GLY A 96 -19.26 -6.25 -4.86
N LYS A 97 -20.54 -6.41 -5.19
CA LYS A 97 -21.51 -5.30 -5.39
C LYS A 97 -22.31 -4.99 -4.13
N CYS A 98 -22.23 -5.83 -3.10
CA CYS A 98 -22.83 -5.55 -1.80
C CYS A 98 -22.04 -4.43 -1.11
N GLU A 99 -22.75 -3.38 -0.65
CA GLU A 99 -22.15 -2.23 0.03
C GLU A 99 -21.37 -2.63 1.29
N GLU A 100 -21.92 -3.56 2.08
CA GLU A 100 -21.30 -4.07 3.31
C GLU A 100 -20.26 -5.18 3.06
N GLY A 101 -20.12 -5.63 1.82
CA GLY A 101 -19.20 -6.69 1.44
C GLY A 101 -17.75 -6.21 1.34
N SER A 102 -16.82 -7.12 1.63
CA SER A 102 -15.41 -6.89 1.32
C SER A 102 -15.24 -6.70 -0.19
N ILE A 103 -14.36 -5.78 -0.58
CA ILE A 103 -14.04 -5.55 -1.99
C ILE A 103 -13.04 -6.57 -2.55
N TRP A 104 -12.50 -7.48 -1.74
CA TRP A 104 -11.45 -8.43 -2.15
C TRP A 104 -11.96 -9.85 -2.28
N TRP A 105 -11.66 -10.49 -3.41
CA TRP A 105 -12.22 -11.79 -3.78
C TRP A 105 -11.17 -12.89 -3.91
N ASP A 106 -11.45 -14.04 -3.31
CA ASP A 106 -10.68 -15.26 -3.46
C ASP A 106 -11.20 -16.02 -4.68
N PHE A 107 -10.47 -15.91 -5.79
CA PHE A 107 -10.79 -16.58 -7.05
C PHE A 107 -10.66 -18.12 -6.95
N THR A 108 -9.92 -18.63 -5.96
CA THR A 108 -9.68 -20.08 -5.82
C THR A 108 -10.78 -20.74 -5.02
N HIS A 109 -11.20 -20.10 -3.92
CA HIS A 109 -12.18 -20.65 -2.98
C HIS A 109 -13.57 -20.00 -3.10
N ASN A 110 -13.76 -19.08 -4.05
CA ASN A 110 -15.01 -18.38 -4.32
C ASN A 110 -15.64 -17.73 -3.07
N ARG A 111 -14.81 -16.98 -2.33
CA ARG A 111 -15.21 -16.31 -1.08
C ARG A 111 -14.45 -14.99 -0.89
N VAL A 112 -14.83 -14.20 0.11
CA VAL A 112 -14.10 -12.98 0.46
C VAL A 112 -12.70 -13.29 1.02
N LEU A 113 -11.72 -12.46 0.68
CA LEU A 113 -10.36 -12.60 1.23
C LEU A 113 -10.27 -12.03 2.65
N GLY A 114 -9.68 -12.81 3.55
CA GLY A 114 -9.20 -12.33 4.84
C GLY A 114 -7.75 -11.82 4.76
N CYS A 115 -7.21 -11.38 5.89
CA CYS A 115 -5.84 -10.82 5.97
C CYS A 115 -4.77 -11.74 5.35
N LEU A 116 -4.83 -13.04 5.64
CA LEU A 116 -3.88 -14.02 5.11
C LEU A 116 -4.05 -14.21 3.59
N GLY A 117 -5.29 -14.21 3.12
CA GLY A 117 -5.59 -14.27 1.69
C GLY A 117 -5.00 -13.08 0.93
N CYS A 118 -5.25 -11.86 1.41
CA CYS A 118 -4.65 -10.66 0.83
C CYS A 118 -3.12 -10.70 0.86
N SER A 119 -2.52 -11.17 1.97
CA SER A 119 -1.06 -11.33 2.06
C SER A 119 -0.51 -12.29 1.01
N ASN A 120 -1.18 -13.42 0.78
CA ASN A 120 -0.77 -14.38 -0.24
C ASN A 120 -0.91 -13.81 -1.66
N GLU A 121 -2.01 -13.12 -1.98
CA GLU A 121 -2.18 -12.47 -3.28
C GLU A 121 -1.08 -11.43 -3.57
N LEU A 122 -0.65 -10.68 -2.54
CA LEU A 122 0.46 -9.74 -2.67
C LEU A 122 1.81 -10.45 -2.84
N LYS A 123 2.08 -11.54 -2.12
CA LYS A 123 3.31 -12.32 -2.28
C LYS A 123 3.45 -12.86 -3.70
N GLU A 124 2.35 -13.35 -4.28
CA GLU A 124 2.34 -13.81 -5.67
C GLU A 124 2.73 -12.69 -6.64
N LEU A 125 2.19 -11.47 -6.46
CA LEU A 125 2.55 -10.34 -7.31
C LEU A 125 4.02 -9.93 -7.15
N ILE A 126 4.54 -9.97 -5.93
CA ILE A 126 5.93 -9.64 -5.62
C ILE A 126 6.88 -10.65 -6.27
N GLY A 127 6.56 -11.94 -6.19
CA GLY A 127 7.31 -13.01 -6.86
C GLY A 127 7.30 -12.83 -8.38
N GLN A 128 6.16 -12.45 -8.97
CA GLN A 128 6.08 -12.14 -10.41
C GLN A 128 6.92 -10.92 -10.82
N ALA A 129 7.03 -9.93 -9.95
CA ALA A 129 7.85 -8.74 -10.18
C ALA A 129 9.34 -8.97 -9.91
N GLU A 130 9.73 -10.17 -9.48
CA GLU A 130 11.12 -10.54 -9.13
C GLU A 130 11.74 -9.53 -8.15
N VAL A 131 10.95 -9.07 -7.18
CA VAL A 131 11.45 -8.19 -6.13
C VAL A 131 12.19 -9.06 -5.12
N ASP A 132 13.48 -8.78 -4.90
CA ASP A 132 14.32 -9.55 -3.99
C ASP A 132 13.66 -9.82 -2.62
N ASP A 133 13.75 -11.08 -2.19
CA ASP A 133 13.16 -11.67 -0.97
C ASP A 133 13.82 -11.18 0.34
N GLU A 134 14.73 -10.20 0.30
CA GLU A 134 15.39 -9.66 1.50
C GLU A 134 14.41 -9.09 2.53
N PHE A 135 13.15 -8.90 2.14
CA PHE A 135 12.09 -8.41 2.99
C PHE A 135 11.02 -9.51 3.09
N GLY A 136 10.77 -10.04 4.29
CA GLY A 136 9.63 -10.94 4.53
C GLY A 136 8.27 -10.23 4.39
N GLY A 137 7.15 -10.93 4.65
CA GLY A 137 5.75 -10.58 4.32
C GLY A 137 5.14 -9.19 4.66
N ASN A 138 5.93 -8.21 5.10
CA ASN A 138 5.63 -6.76 5.20
C ASN A 138 6.38 -5.92 4.14
N THR A 139 6.81 -6.54 3.04
CA THR A 139 7.65 -5.99 1.96
C THR A 139 7.22 -4.66 1.38
N ILE A 140 5.95 -4.52 0.95
CA ILE A 140 5.50 -3.30 0.28
C ILE A 140 5.54 -2.13 1.25
N ARG A 141 4.99 -2.31 2.46
CA ARG A 141 4.99 -1.28 3.50
C ARG A 141 6.40 -0.93 3.95
N HIS A 142 7.26 -1.93 4.13
CA HIS A 142 8.66 -1.73 4.48
C HIS A 142 9.40 -0.95 3.38
N SER A 143 9.39 -1.48 2.16
CA SER A 143 10.07 -0.89 1.00
C SER A 143 9.56 0.52 0.68
N MET A 144 8.26 0.81 0.85
CA MET A 144 7.75 2.17 0.64
C MET A 144 8.27 3.15 1.69
N MET A 145 8.40 2.76 2.96
CA MET A 145 8.95 3.63 4.01
C MET A 145 10.44 3.88 3.76
N THR A 146 11.20 2.84 3.40
CA THR A 146 12.61 2.98 3.03
C THR A 146 12.77 3.93 1.85
N LYS A 147 12.00 3.74 0.78
CA LYS A 147 12.05 4.63 -0.39
C LYS A 147 11.70 6.07 -0.02
N LEU A 148 10.63 6.31 0.74
CA LEU A 148 10.28 7.67 1.18
C LEU A 148 11.43 8.35 1.93
N ARG A 149 12.12 7.62 2.83
CA ARG A 149 13.27 8.16 3.56
C ARG A 149 14.46 8.44 2.64
N GLN A 150 14.74 7.55 1.67
CA GLN A 150 15.78 7.76 0.66
C GLN A 150 15.52 8.97 -0.25
N GLU A 151 14.24 9.24 -0.55
CA GLU A 151 13.79 10.40 -1.34
C GLU A 151 13.68 11.69 -0.49
N GLY A 152 14.13 11.67 0.77
CA GLY A 152 14.24 12.86 1.62
C GLY A 152 13.00 13.18 2.47
N ALA A 153 11.98 12.32 2.51
CA ALA A 153 10.85 12.53 3.43
C ALA A 153 11.33 12.53 4.88
N SER A 154 10.84 13.47 5.69
CA SER A 154 11.20 13.56 7.10
C SER A 154 10.69 12.35 7.88
N PHE A 155 11.30 12.12 9.03
CA PHE A 155 10.87 11.08 9.95
C PHE A 155 9.41 11.28 10.41
N GLU A 156 9.02 12.52 10.69
CA GLU A 156 7.66 12.91 11.06
C GLU A 156 6.68 12.64 9.93
N GLN A 157 7.04 13.01 8.69
CA GLN A 157 6.20 12.79 7.51
C GLN A 157 5.92 11.30 7.29
N VAL A 158 6.95 10.45 7.38
CA VAL A 158 6.77 9.00 7.20
C VAL A 158 5.98 8.38 8.36
N ASN A 159 6.21 8.85 9.60
CA ASN A 159 5.44 8.40 10.75
C ASN A 159 3.96 8.78 10.65
N GLU A 160 3.66 10.01 10.24
CA GLU A 160 2.29 10.47 10.02
C GLU A 160 1.62 9.66 8.92
N PHE A 161 2.28 9.52 7.77
CA PHE A 161 1.78 8.76 6.62
C PHE A 161 1.46 7.30 6.98
N THR A 162 2.30 6.66 7.79
CA THR A 162 2.13 5.27 8.22
C THR A 162 1.42 5.11 9.57
N ARG A 163 0.92 6.21 10.12
CA ARG A 163 0.12 6.30 11.35
C ARG A 163 0.84 5.73 12.59
N HIS A 164 2.16 5.92 12.64
CA HIS A 164 2.98 5.70 13.83
C HIS A 164 2.81 6.85 14.83
N ALA A 165 3.20 6.63 16.08
CA ALA A 165 3.16 7.68 17.09
C ALA A 165 4.17 8.79 16.75
N PRO A 166 3.85 10.07 17.02
CA PRO A 166 4.84 11.14 16.92
C PRO A 166 6.11 10.79 17.71
N GLY A 167 7.29 11.00 17.13
CA GLY A 167 8.57 10.64 17.76
C GLY A 167 8.95 9.14 17.71
N SER A 168 8.13 8.27 17.09
CA SER A 168 8.36 6.83 17.06
C SER A 168 9.57 6.43 16.20
N SER A 169 10.69 6.03 16.83
CA SER A 169 11.90 5.58 16.12
C SER A 169 11.76 4.25 15.38
N VAL A 170 10.58 3.62 15.45
CA VAL A 170 10.30 2.31 14.84
C VAL A 170 10.61 2.29 13.34
N VAL A 171 10.19 3.31 12.59
CA VAL A 171 10.43 3.39 11.14
C VAL A 171 11.93 3.39 10.86
N ASP A 172 12.69 4.29 11.48
CA ASP A 172 14.11 4.39 11.22
C ASP A 172 14.92 3.21 11.76
N ARG A 173 14.51 2.62 12.90
CA ARG A 173 15.24 1.50 13.52
C ARG A 173 15.03 0.16 12.81
N PHE A 174 13.84 -0.09 12.28
CA PHE A 174 13.48 -1.41 11.73
C PHE A 174 13.27 -1.40 10.20
N TYR A 175 13.00 -0.22 9.63
CA TYR A 175 12.57 -0.12 8.23
C TYR A 175 13.52 0.72 7.36
N ASN A 176 14.21 1.71 7.93
CA ASN A 176 15.21 2.48 7.19
C ASN A 176 16.59 1.82 7.31
N LYS A 177 16.97 1.04 6.30
CA LYS A 177 18.35 0.58 6.12
C LYS A 177 19.00 1.47 5.05
N PRO A 178 19.76 2.51 5.40
CA PRO A 178 20.47 3.31 4.41
C PRO A 178 21.50 2.43 3.70
N GLU A 179 21.32 2.23 2.40
CA GLU A 179 22.21 1.40 1.55
C GLU A 179 23.59 2.05 1.34
N LYS A 180 23.70 3.35 1.56
CA LYS A 180 24.95 4.11 1.42
C LYS A 180 25.29 4.77 2.74
N ALA A 181 26.51 4.54 3.21
CA ALA A 181 27.09 5.36 4.27
C ALA A 181 27.11 6.80 3.78
N GLN A 182 26.27 7.64 4.37
CA GLN A 182 26.25 9.06 4.06
C GLN A 182 27.58 9.63 4.56
N ASP A 183 28.36 10.25 3.68
CA ASP A 183 29.57 10.96 4.11
C ASP A 183 29.14 12.19 4.92
N LEU A 184 29.11 12.01 6.24
CA LEU A 184 28.75 13.08 7.17
C LEU A 184 29.77 14.23 7.12
N GLY A 185 31.00 13.98 6.68
CA GLY A 185 32.01 15.03 6.47
C GLY A 185 31.56 16.05 5.44
N SER A 186 30.97 15.61 4.32
CA SER A 186 30.42 16.49 3.30
C SER A 186 29.30 17.42 3.80
N LEU A 187 28.57 17.04 4.87
CA LEU A 187 27.54 17.88 5.49
C LEU A 187 28.13 18.97 6.37
N LEU A 188 29.28 18.72 7.00
CA LEU A 188 30.02 19.69 7.81
C LEU A 188 30.75 20.74 6.95
N LEU A 189 30.96 20.44 5.67
CA LEU A 189 31.66 21.27 4.71
C LEU A 189 30.71 22.03 3.77
N LYS A 190 29.38 21.93 3.96
CA LYS A 190 28.41 22.78 3.26
C LYS A 190 28.41 24.17 3.88
N GLU A 191 28.78 25.18 3.07
CA GLU A 191 28.62 26.61 3.38
C GLU A 191 27.15 27.02 3.56
#